data_AF-A0A7E6ELB2-F1
#
_entry.id   AF-A0A7E6ELB2-F1
#
_cell.length_a   1.000
_cell.length_b   1.000
_cell.length_c   1.000
_cell.angle_alpha   90.00
_cell.angle_beta   90.00
_cell.angle_gamma   90.00
#
_symmetry.space_group_name_H-M   'P 1'
#
loop_
_entity.id
_entity.type
_entity.pdbx_description
1 polymer ?
#
loop_
_entity_poly.entity_id
_entity_poly.type
_entity_poly.pdbx_seq_one_letter_code
_entity_poly.pdbx_strand_id
1 'polypeptide(L)'
;MLLERICRLGTANGWFLRINTRVHIDQIIEAFAQHCAYMDRLEIQWDPDTIRFSDKSNKFVDHIRLRCPHLRSITLSDGEYYEMVKSNFERADKKRVVRTTINYNTSIVSLLSQYNDLLFN
;
A
#
# COMPACT_ATOMS: atom_id res chain seq x y z
N MET A 1 10.27 9.29 17.81
CA MET A 1 9.89 9.55 16.40
C MET A 1 8.93 8.44 16.01
N LEU A 2 7.64 8.75 15.84
CA LEU A 2 6.60 7.76 15.53
C LEU A 2 6.83 7.25 14.10
N LEU A 3 7.54 6.13 13.97
CA LEU A 3 7.67 5.44 12.70
C LEU A 3 6.30 4.87 12.34
N GLU A 4 5.64 5.44 11.34
CA GLU A 4 4.32 4.99 10.89
C GLU A 4 4.41 3.57 10.33
N ARG A 5 4.08 2.58 11.17
CA ARG A 5 4.07 1.15 10.81
C ARG A 5 2.92 0.81 9.86
N ILE A 6 1.87 1.63 9.85
CA ILE A 6 0.66 1.42 9.04
C ILE A 6 0.33 2.75 8.36
N CYS A 7 0.23 2.74 7.03
CA CYS A 7 -0.20 3.89 6.26
C CYS A 7 -1.41 3.53 5.39
N ARG A 8 -2.42 4.42 5.38
CA ARG A 8 -3.56 4.37 4.45
C ARG A 8 -3.62 5.67 3.66
N LEU A 9 -3.74 5.54 2.35
CA LEU A 9 -3.89 6.64 1.41
C LEU A 9 -5.15 6.46 0.56
N GLY A 10 -5.77 7.59 0.21
CA GLY A 10 -6.98 7.62 -0.60
C GLY A 10 -8.24 7.26 0.19
N THR A 11 -9.36 7.30 -0.52
CA THR A 11 -10.68 6.87 -0.03
C THR A 11 -11.33 6.04 -1.13
N ALA A 12 -11.93 4.90 -0.78
CA ALA A 12 -12.65 4.03 -1.71
C ALA A 12 -13.87 4.71 -2.36
N ASN A 13 -14.38 5.81 -1.79
CA ASN A 13 -15.54 6.55 -2.33
C ASN A 13 -15.12 7.81 -3.09
N GLY A 14 -13.85 7.90 -3.49
CA GLY A 14 -13.29 9.06 -4.19
C GLY A 14 -13.19 10.32 -3.32
N TRP A 15 -12.40 11.27 -3.76
CA TRP A 15 -12.59 12.65 -3.32
C TRP A 15 -13.80 13.19 -4.09
N PHE A 16 -14.84 13.67 -3.40
CA PHE A 16 -15.92 14.47 -4.00
C PHE A 16 -15.42 15.78 -4.66
N LEU A 17 -14.13 16.08 -4.49
CA LEU A 17 -13.43 17.12 -5.21
C LEU A 17 -12.80 16.49 -6.44
N ARG A 18 -13.29 16.86 -7.64
CA ARG A 18 -12.73 16.48 -8.94
C ARG A 18 -11.22 16.73 -8.97
N ILE A 19 -10.43 15.73 -8.58
CA ILE A 19 -9.01 15.70 -8.88
C ILE A 19 -8.93 15.56 -10.39
N ASN A 20 -8.65 16.67 -11.09
CA ASN A 20 -8.51 16.69 -12.54
C ASN A 20 -7.23 15.98 -13.03
N THR A 21 -6.37 15.50 -12.12
CA THR A 21 -5.06 14.93 -12.45
C THR A 21 -4.85 13.58 -11.79
N ARG A 22 -4.64 12.53 -12.58
CA ARG A 22 -4.31 11.19 -12.06
C ARG A 22 -3.06 11.21 -11.18
N VAL A 23 -3.11 10.47 -10.08
CA VAL A 23 -2.04 10.37 -9.07
C VAL A 23 -0.93 9.43 -9.55
N HIS A 24 0.34 9.84 -9.44
CA HIS A 24 1.48 8.97 -9.71
C HIS A 24 1.71 7.97 -8.56
N ILE A 25 1.03 6.83 -8.62
CA ILE A 25 1.12 5.81 -7.56
C ILE A 25 2.54 5.24 -7.42
N ASP A 26 3.26 5.14 -8.54
CA ASP A 26 4.62 4.61 -8.60
C ASP A 26 5.63 5.48 -7.86
N GLN A 27 5.49 6.80 -7.95
CA GLN A 27 6.30 7.76 -7.17
C GLN A 27 5.99 7.69 -5.68
N ILE A 28 4.73 7.44 -5.31
CA ILE A 28 4.32 7.26 -3.91
C ILE A 28 4.95 5.99 -3.32
N ILE A 29 4.91 4.87 -4.07
CA ILE A 29 5.61 3.64 -3.68
C ILE A 29 7.10 3.88 -3.48
N GLU A 30 7.75 4.60 -4.40
CA GLU A 30 9.17 4.93 -4.27
C GLU A 30 9.46 5.79 -3.03
N ALA A 31 8.62 6.78 -2.74
CA ALA A 31 8.79 7.61 -1.54
C ALA A 31 8.72 6.77 -0.25
N PHE A 32 7.76 5.84 -0.15
CA PHE A 32 7.72 4.91 0.99
C PHE A 32 8.95 4.02 1.07
N ALA A 33 9.43 3.50 -0.06
CA ALA A 33 10.65 2.70 -0.10
C ALA A 33 11.87 3.49 0.40
N GLN A 34 11.92 4.79 0.16
CA GLN A 34 13.04 5.66 0.55
C GLN A 34 12.99 6.09 2.02
N HIS A 35 11.81 6.21 2.61
CA HIS A 35 11.65 6.87 3.91
C HIS A 35 11.05 5.99 5.02
N CYS A 36 10.46 4.83 4.69
CA CYS A 36 9.66 4.04 5.62
C CYS A 36 10.14 2.59 5.77
N ALA A 37 11.40 2.39 6.18
CA ALA A 37 12.01 1.06 6.32
C ALA A 37 11.26 0.11 7.31
N TYR A 38 10.54 0.67 8.28
CA TYR A 38 9.82 -0.08 9.32
C TYR A 38 8.31 -0.22 9.05
N MET A 39 7.86 0.07 7.83
CA MET A 39 6.46 -0.09 7.45
C MET A 39 6.04 -1.56 7.48
N ASP A 40 4.96 -1.87 8.19
CA ASP A 40 4.32 -3.19 8.22
C ASP A 40 3.16 -3.29 7.20
N ARG A 41 2.39 -2.22 7.01
CA ARG A 41 1.20 -2.23 6.15
C ARG A 41 1.04 -0.94 5.37
N LEU A 42 0.82 -1.07 4.06
CA LEU A 42 0.44 0.01 3.16
C LEU A 42 -0.91 -0.31 2.53
N GLU A 43 -1.85 0.62 2.60
CA GLU A 43 -3.09 0.56 1.84
C GLU A 43 -3.24 1.79 0.98
N ILE A 44 -3.44 1.62 -0.32
CA ILE A 44 -3.72 2.68 -1.27
C ILE A 44 -5.07 2.38 -1.90
N GLN A 45 -6.06 3.21 -1.60
CA GLN A 45 -7.46 3.01 -1.96
C GLN A 45 -7.88 3.69 -3.27
N TRP A 46 -6.94 4.33 -3.98
CA TRP A 46 -7.24 4.98 -5.26
C TRP A 46 -7.58 3.95 -6.35
N ASP A 47 -8.69 4.17 -7.03
CA ASP A 47 -9.15 3.33 -8.14
C ASP A 47 -8.24 3.43 -9.38
N PRO A 48 -8.25 2.41 -10.27
CA PRO A 48 -7.46 2.41 -11.49
C PRO A 48 -7.58 3.68 -12.34
N ASP A 49 -8.77 4.28 -12.41
CA ASP A 49 -9.02 5.51 -13.19
C ASP A 49 -8.40 6.77 -12.57
N THR A 50 -8.09 6.72 -11.27
CA THR A 50 -7.55 7.83 -10.49
C THR A 50 -6.02 7.79 -10.36
N ILE A 51 -5.39 6.68 -10.74
CA ILE A 51 -3.94 6.51 -10.72
C ILE A 51 -3.34 6.52 -12.12
N ARG A 52 -2.05 6.83 -12.17
CA ARG A 52 -1.17 6.61 -13.32
C ARG A 52 0.18 6.13 -12.81
N PHE A 53 0.89 5.40 -13.65
CA PHE A 53 2.18 4.84 -13.32
C PHE A 53 3.04 4.74 -14.58
N SER A 54 4.35 4.72 -14.42
CA SER A 54 5.31 4.71 -15.53
C SER A 54 5.84 3.31 -15.85
N ASP A 55 6.58 3.20 -16.93
CA ASP A 55 7.41 2.05 -17.29
C ASP A 55 8.44 1.67 -16.21
N LYS A 56 8.85 2.63 -15.37
CA LYS A 56 9.78 2.43 -14.26
C LYS A 56 9.16 1.75 -13.03
N SER A 57 7.84 1.55 -13.02
CA SER A 57 7.13 1.12 -11.81
C SER A 57 7.63 -0.19 -11.22
N ASN A 58 8.00 -1.17 -12.05
CA ASN A 58 8.56 -2.43 -11.58
C ASN A 58 9.81 -2.22 -10.70
N LYS A 59 10.67 -1.25 -11.07
CA LYS A 59 11.88 -0.90 -10.29
C LYS A 59 11.50 -0.34 -8.91
N PHE A 60 10.49 0.52 -8.84
CA PHE A 60 10.04 1.08 -7.56
C PHE A 60 9.35 0.04 -6.68
N VAL A 61 8.65 -0.93 -7.29
CA VAL A 61 8.11 -2.10 -6.57
C VAL A 61 9.24 -2.96 -6.01
N ASP A 62 10.34 -3.16 -6.76
CA ASP A 62 11.52 -3.84 -6.22
C ASP A 62 12.12 -3.06 -5.04
N HIS A 63 12.19 -1.72 -5.13
CA HIS A 63 12.72 -0.89 -4.07
C HIS A 63 11.91 -1.04 -2.77
N ILE A 64 10.59 -0.93 -2.80
CA ILE A 64 9.78 -1.08 -1.58
C ILE A 64 9.93 -2.50 -0.99
N ARG A 65 9.98 -3.53 -1.84
CA ARG A 65 10.17 -4.93 -1.42
C ARG A 65 11.51 -5.15 -0.70
N LEU A 66 12.57 -4.47 -1.14
CA LEU A 66 13.93 -4.60 -0.61
C LEU A 66 14.22 -3.68 0.59
N ARG A 67 13.66 -2.47 0.59
CA ARG A 67 13.93 -1.45 1.61
C ARG A 67 12.95 -1.46 2.78
N CYS A 68 11.79 -2.08 2.64
CA CYS A 68 10.81 -2.28 3.70
C CYS A 68 10.73 -3.77 4.09
N PRO A 69 11.74 -4.35 4.77
CA PRO A 69 11.77 -5.78 5.07
C PRO A 69 10.62 -6.25 5.99
N HIS A 70 10.03 -5.32 6.76
CA HIS A 70 8.91 -5.60 7.67
C HIS A 70 7.54 -5.59 6.98
N LEU A 71 7.47 -5.26 5.68
CA LEU A 71 6.22 -5.09 4.96
C LEU A 71 5.45 -6.42 4.83
N ARG A 72 4.31 -6.50 5.51
CA ARG A 72 3.42 -7.69 5.57
C ARG A 72 2.18 -7.56 4.69
N SER A 73 1.86 -6.34 4.27
CA SER A 73 0.68 -6.03 3.45
C SER A 73 0.93 -4.83 2.56
N ILE A 74 0.64 -4.98 1.27
CA ILE A 74 0.33 -3.88 0.36
C ILE A 74 -1.07 -4.15 -0.18
N THR A 75 -2.01 -3.27 0.12
CA THR A 75 -3.39 -3.37 -0.35
C THR A 75 -3.64 -2.31 -1.43
N LEU A 76 -4.10 -2.73 -2.60
CA LEU A 76 -4.34 -1.88 -3.77
C LEU A 76 -5.74 -2.16 -4.35
N SER A 77 -6.32 -1.21 -5.08
CA SER A 77 -7.49 -1.51 -5.92
C SER A 77 -7.12 -2.48 -7.04
N ASP A 78 -8.07 -3.34 -7.41
CA ASP A 78 -7.87 -4.31 -8.50
C ASP A 78 -7.66 -3.60 -9.83
N GLY A 79 -6.75 -4.11 -10.68
CA GLY A 79 -6.35 -3.47 -11.93
C GLY A 79 -4.89 -3.73 -12.33
N GLU A 80 -4.46 -3.11 -13.44
CA GLU A 80 -3.15 -3.37 -14.06
C GLU A 80 -1.98 -3.13 -13.10
N TYR A 81 -2.03 -2.05 -12.31
CA TYR A 81 -0.98 -1.76 -11.34
C TYR A 81 -0.90 -2.83 -10.24
N TYR A 82 -2.06 -3.30 -9.74
CA TYR A 82 -2.12 -4.37 -8.75
C TYR A 82 -1.53 -5.67 -9.29
N GLU A 83 -1.90 -6.10 -10.50
CA GLU A 83 -1.38 -7.34 -11.09
C GLU A 83 0.14 -7.27 -11.34
N MET A 84 0.66 -6.11 -11.75
CA MET A 84 2.10 -5.90 -11.88
C MET A 84 2.81 -6.02 -10.52
N VAL A 85 2.31 -5.35 -9.48
CA VAL A 85 2.89 -5.41 -8.13
C VAL A 85 2.83 -6.83 -7.57
N LYS A 86 1.69 -7.52 -7.74
CA LYS A 86 1.48 -8.91 -7.33
C LYS A 86 2.47 -9.84 -8.02
N SER A 87 2.57 -9.77 -9.36
CA SER A 87 3.51 -10.60 -10.13
C SER A 87 4.96 -10.38 -9.69
N ASN A 88 5.35 -9.15 -9.40
CA ASN A 88 6.69 -8.83 -8.88
C ASN A 88 6.96 -9.50 -7.51
N PHE A 89 6.00 -9.45 -6.58
CA PHE A 89 6.14 -10.08 -5.27
C PHE A 89 6.08 -11.61 -5.35
N GLU A 90 5.27 -12.18 -6.24
CA GLU A 90 5.20 -13.63 -6.46
C GLU A 90 6.50 -14.20 -7.02
N ARG A 91 7.15 -13.49 -7.95
CA ARG A 91 8.48 -13.87 -8.48
C ARG A 91 9.58 -13.86 -7.41
N ALA A 92 9.40 -13.07 -6.36
CA ALA A 92 10.28 -13.02 -5.20
C ALA A 92 9.81 -13.94 -4.04
N ASP A 93 8.90 -14.88 -4.30
CA ASP A 93 8.30 -15.82 -3.35
C ASP A 93 7.59 -15.16 -2.14
N LYS A 94 7.11 -13.91 -2.31
CA LYS A 94 6.35 -13.15 -1.30
C LYS A 94 4.85 -13.09 -1.62
N LYS A 95 4.26 -14.24 -1.97
CA LYS A 95 2.90 -14.39 -2.56
C LYS A 95 1.73 -13.82 -1.75
N ARG A 96 1.89 -13.61 -0.44
CA ARG A 96 0.80 -13.18 0.48
C ARG A 96 0.84 -11.70 0.88
N VAL A 97 1.81 -10.94 0.37
CA VAL A 97 1.99 -9.53 0.76
C VAL A 97 1.02 -8.62 0.02
N VAL A 98 0.79 -8.85 -1.27
CA VAL A 98 -0.06 -7.98 -2.11
C VAL A 98 -1.52 -8.44 -2.03
N ARG A 99 -2.45 -7.51 -1.81
CA ARG A 99 -3.89 -7.79 -1.57
C ARG A 99 -4.76 -6.76 -2.30
N THR A 100 -6.03 -7.12 -2.51
CA THR A 100 -7.04 -6.21 -3.07
C THR A 100 -7.84 -5.50 -1.98
N THR A 101 -8.24 -4.24 -2.24
CA THR A 101 -9.12 -3.44 -1.36
C THR A 101 -10.52 -4.05 -1.19
N ILE A 102 -10.98 -4.86 -2.15
CA ILE A 102 -12.28 -5.56 -2.10
C ILE A 102 -12.36 -6.52 -0.91
N ASN A 103 -11.25 -7.22 -0.62
CA ASN A 103 -11.24 -8.29 0.38
C ASN A 103 -10.48 -7.91 1.66
N TYR A 104 -9.72 -6.81 1.64
CA TYR A 104 -8.84 -6.45 2.74
C TYR A 104 -8.84 -4.96 3.00
N ASN A 105 -9.16 -4.61 4.25
CA ASN A 105 -9.10 -3.26 4.77
C ASN A 105 -8.02 -3.21 5.87
N THR A 106 -7.04 -2.33 5.73
CA THR A 106 -6.02 -2.11 6.75
C THR A 106 -6.59 -1.25 7.86
N SER A 107 -6.83 -1.88 9.00
CA SER A 107 -7.24 -1.19 10.21
C SER A 107 -6.05 -0.57 10.94
N ILE A 108 -6.22 0.67 11.42
CA ILE A 108 -5.28 1.33 12.34
C ILE A 108 -5.57 0.99 13.81
N VAL A 109 -6.62 0.21 14.08
CA VAL A 109 -7.06 -0.12 15.45
C VAL A 109 -5.95 -0.77 16.26
N SER A 110 -5.05 -1.52 15.63
CA SER A 110 -3.89 -2.12 16.30
C SER A 110 -2.86 -1.13 16.84
N LEU A 111 -2.98 0.16 16.51
CA LEU A 111 -2.13 1.23 17.02
C LEU A 111 -2.71 1.93 18.25
N LEU A 112 -3.95 1.62 18.65
CA LEU A 112 -4.54 2.18 19.86
C LEU A 112 -3.75 1.72 21.08
N SER A 113 -3.52 2.61 22.04
CA SER A 113 -2.76 2.28 23.26
C SER A 113 -3.40 1.16 24.09
N GLN A 114 -4.72 1.01 23.98
CA GLN A 114 -5.55 0.00 24.65
C GLN A 114 -5.91 -1.15 23.71
N TYR A 115 -5.23 -1.28 22.56
CA TYR A 115 -5.55 -2.34 21.60
C TYR A 115 -5.53 -3.73 22.22
N ASN A 116 -4.59 -3.99 23.14
CA ASN A 116 -4.54 -5.26 23.86
C ASN A 116 -5.77 -5.51 24.75
N ASP A 117 -6.40 -4.46 25.26
CA ASP A 117 -7.65 -4.56 26.04
C ASP A 117 -8.87 -4.73 25.12
N LEU A 118 -8.76 -4.30 23.86
CA LEU A 118 -9.78 -4.46 22.81
C LEU A 118 -9.69 -5.83 22.11
N LEU A 119 -8.56 -6.53 22.21
CA LEU A 119 -8.45 -7.94 21.85
C LEU A 119 -9.22 -8.75 22.91
N PHE A 120 -10.55 -8.82 22.78
CA PHE A 120 -11.52 -9.69 23.50
C PHE A 120 -10.96 -10.53 24.68
N ASN A 121 -11.34 -10.24 25.94
CA ASN A 121 -12.50 -10.85 26.62
C ASN A 121 -13.60 -11.44 25.72
#